data_AF-A0A9D9K7J2-F1
#
_entry.id   AF-A0A9D9K7J2-F1
#
_cell.length_a   1.000
_cell.length_b   1.000
_cell.length_c   1.000
_cell.angle_alpha   90.00
_cell.angle_beta   90.00
_cell.angle_gamma   90.00
#
_symmetry.space_group_name_H-M   'P 1'
#
loop_
_entity.id
_entity.type
_entity.pdbx_description
1 polymer ?
#
loop_
_entity_poly.entity_id
_entity_poly.type
_entity_poly.pdbx_seq_one_letter_code
_entity_poly.pdbx_strand_id
1 'polypeptide(L)' 'MKDFLIQKNENLSSAKWKINCQLFAPYASEENSVAAKWLQLKSLLRRLYRFGKKFKIMNHLFQLFADLKLFNFPNL' A
#
# COMPACT_ATOMS: atom_id res chain seq x y z
N MET A 1 -4.47 -11.45 -14.65
CA MET A 1 -3.28 -10.57 -14.54
C MET A 1 -2.38 -10.69 -15.77
N LYS A 2 -1.97 -11.92 -16.16
CA LYS A 2 -1.16 -12.15 -17.37
C LYS A 2 -1.79 -11.58 -18.64
N ASP A 3 -3.07 -11.82 -18.87
CA ASP A 3 -3.77 -11.32 -20.07
C ASP A 3 -3.84 -9.79 -20.11
N PHE A 4 -4.02 -9.14 -18.96
CA PHE A 4 -4.00 -7.68 -18.85
C PHE A 4 -2.61 -7.11 -19.14
N LEU A 5 -1.54 -7.75 -18.66
CA LEU A 5 -0.17 -7.33 -18.97
C LEU A 5 0.14 -7.50 -20.45
N ILE A 6 -0.33 -8.59 -21.07
CA ILE A 6 -0.21 -8.81 -22.52
C ILE A 6 -0.94 -7.70 -23.28
N GLN A 7 -2.18 -7.39 -22.91
CA GLN A 7 -2.96 -6.31 -23.54
C GLN A 7 -2.29 -4.93 -23.38
N LYS A 8 -1.70 -4.64 -22.21
CA LYS A 8 -1.12 -3.32 -21.92
C LYS A 8 0.30 -3.13 -22.46
N ASN A 9 1.05 -4.22 -22.62
CA ASN A 9 2.41 -4.21 -23.15
C ASN A 9 2.50 -4.75 -24.57
N GLU A 10 1.36 -4.92 -25.25
CA GLU A 10 1.30 -5.42 -26.61
C GLU A 10 2.19 -4.57 -27.54
N ASN A 11 2.99 -5.24 -28.37
CA ASN A 11 3.94 -4.62 -29.31
C ASN A 11 5.06 -3.78 -28.66
N LEU A 12 5.23 -3.82 -27.34
CA LEU A 12 6.35 -3.18 -26.63
C LEU A 12 7.42 -4.21 -26.27
N SER A 13 8.68 -3.90 -26.56
CA SER A 13 9.80 -4.68 -26.05
C SER A 13 9.86 -4.58 -24.53
N SER A 14 10.47 -5.57 -23.85
CA SER A 14 10.53 -5.61 -22.39
C SER A 14 11.12 -4.36 -21.74
N ALA A 15 12.07 -3.70 -22.41
CA ALA A 15 12.64 -2.42 -21.96
C ALA A 15 11.66 -1.23 -22.03
N LYS A 16 10.55 -1.36 -22.77
CA LYS A 16 9.53 -0.32 -22.97
C LYS A 16 8.19 -0.66 -22.32
N TRP A 17 8.12 -1.68 -21.47
CA TRP A 17 6.88 -2.06 -20.81
C TRP A 17 6.36 -0.92 -19.92
N LYS A 18 5.06 -0.63 -20.06
CA LYS A 18 4.38 0.42 -19.28
C LYS A 18 3.99 -0.05 -17.90
N ILE A 19 3.74 -1.36 -17.75
CA ILE A 19 3.35 -2.00 -16.50
C ILE A 19 4.18 -3.27 -16.37
N ASN A 20 4.89 -3.41 -15.26
CA ASN A 20 5.61 -4.63 -14.92
C ASN A 20 5.07 -5.21 -13.60
N CYS A 21 5.35 -6.49 -13.36
CA CYS A 21 5.13 -7.09 -12.06
C CYS A 21 6.47 -7.34 -11.41
N GLN A 22 6.64 -6.82 -10.20
CA GLN A 22 7.80 -7.09 -9.36
C GLN A 22 7.43 -8.20 -8.37
N LEU A 23 8.29 -9.21 -8.28
CA LEU A 23 8.16 -10.25 -7.27
C LEU A 23 8.83 -9.72 -5.99
N PHE A 24 8.07 -9.65 -4.90
CA PHE A 24 8.62 -9.32 -3.58
C PHE A 24 8.90 -10.60 -2.78
N ALA A 25 9.91 -10.56 -1.92
CA ALA A 25 10.19 -11.66 -1.01
C ALA A 25 9.03 -11.87 -0.01
N PRO A 26 8.73 -13.12 0.37
CA PRO A 26 7.73 -13.39 1.40
C PRO A 26 8.15 -12.74 2.72
N TYR A 27 7.19 -12.15 3.43
CA TYR A 27 7.39 -11.43 4.70
C TYR A 27 8.29 -10.18 4.66
N ALA A 28 8.77 -9.76 3.48
CA ALA A 28 9.53 -8.52 3.32
C ALA A 28 8.58 -7.34 3.07
N SER A 29 7.86 -6.91 4.11
CA SER A 29 6.90 -5.80 4.00
C SER A 29 7.56 -4.47 3.61
N GLU A 30 8.87 -4.32 3.82
CA GLU A 30 9.64 -3.13 3.45
C GLU A 30 9.82 -3.00 1.93
N GLU A 31 9.86 -4.11 1.19
CA GLU A 31 9.89 -4.11 -0.27
C GLU A 31 8.55 -3.65 -0.87
N ASN A 32 7.45 -3.95 -0.17
CA ASN A 32 6.12 -3.51 -0.55
C ASN A 32 5.72 -2.24 0.19
N SER A 33 6.02 -1.11 -0.44
CA SER A 33 5.74 0.23 0.07
C SER A 33 4.28 0.44 0.51
N VAL A 34 3.31 -0.22 -0.14
CA VAL A 34 1.89 -0.19 0.25
C VAL A 34 1.67 -0.97 1.55
N ALA A 35 2.22 -2.18 1.66
CA ALA A 35 2.11 -2.99 2.87
C ALA A 35 2.79 -2.33 4.07
N ALA A 36 3.96 -1.71 3.87
CA ALA A 36 4.65 -0.93 4.90
C ALA A 36 3.78 0.22 5.43
N LYS A 37 3.17 1.03 4.55
CA LYS A 37 2.26 2.12 4.98
C LYS A 37 1.05 1.59 5.73
N TRP A 38 0.46 0.52 5.23
CA TRP A 38 -0.71 -0.10 5.85
C TRP A 38 -0.39 -0.59 7.27
N LEU A 39 0.82 -1.14 7.48
CA LEU A 39 1.30 -1.56 8.79
C LEU A 39 1.47 -0.37 9.74
N GLN A 40 2.09 0.72 9.29
CA GLN A 40 2.27 1.93 10.10
C GLN A 40 0.93 2.55 10.52
N LEU A 41 -0.01 2.68 9.58
CA LEU A 41 -1.36 3.19 9.83
C LEU A 41 -2.12 2.31 10.84
N LYS A 42 -2.09 0.99 10.65
CA LYS A 42 -2.70 0.03 11.59
C LYS A 42 -2.07 0.08 12.97
N SER A 43 -0.75 0.26 13.06
CA SER A 43 -0.03 0.38 14.32
C SER A 43 -0.48 1.61 15.10
N LEU A 44 -0.57 2.77 14.42
CA LEU A 44 -1.10 4.00 15.01
C LEU A 44 -2.55 3.83 15.49
N LEU A 45 -3.42 3.25 14.66
CA LEU A 45 -4.81 2.99 15.03
C LEU A 45 -4.94 2.05 16.22
N ARG A 46 -4.10 1.01 16.32
CA ARG A 46 -4.07 0.11 17.49
C ARG A 46 -3.70 0.84 18.78
N ARG A 47 -2.77 1.80 18.71
CA ARG A 47 -2.43 2.65 19.87
C ARG A 47 -3.61 3.53 20.28
N LEU A 48 -4.39 3.99 19.30
CA LEU A 48 -5.55 4.85 19.52
C LEU A 48 -6.84 4.09 19.86
N TYR A 49 -6.89 2.78 19.59
CA TYR A 49 -8.04 1.93 19.90
C TYR A 49 -8.46 2.01 21.37
N ARG A 50 -7.49 2.21 22.28
CA ARG A 50 -7.75 2.43 23.72
C ARG A 50 -8.69 3.61 23.98
N PHE A 51 -8.71 4.62 23.10
CA PHE A 51 -9.54 5.82 23.20
C PHE A 51 -10.86 5.74 22.42
N GLY A 52 -11.03 4.73 21.57
CA GLY A 52 -12.21 4.61 20.71
C GLY A 52 -12.73 3.18 20.65
N LYS A 53 -13.69 2.85 21.53
CA LYS A 53 -14.35 1.54 21.57
C LYS A 53 -15.37 1.29 20.44
N LYS A 54 -15.62 2.29 19.58
CA LYS A 54 -16.59 2.21 18.48
C LYS A 54 -15.88 2.11 17.14
N PHE A 55 -16.26 1.12 16.34
CA PHE A 55 -15.71 0.91 14.99
C PHE A 55 -15.83 2.15 14.10
N LYS A 56 -16.94 2.89 14.18
CA LYS A 56 -17.15 4.13 13.41
C LYS A 56 -16.06 5.18 13.65
N ILE A 57 -15.58 5.31 14.89
CA ILE A 57 -14.50 6.25 15.25
C ILE A 57 -13.19 5.77 14.64
N MET A 58 -12.90 4.46 14.73
CA MET A 58 -11.69 3.88 14.13
C MET A 58 -11.67 4.04 12.61
N ASN A 59 -12.81 3.87 11.95
CA ASN A 59 -12.92 4.05 10.51
C ASN A 59 -12.68 5.50 10.08
N HIS A 60 -13.21 6.46 10.84
CA HIS A 60 -12.98 7.88 10.57
C HIS A 60 -11.52 8.29 10.78
N LEU A 61 -10.89 7.83 11.88
CA LEU A 61 -9.46 8.06 12.12
C LEU A 61 -8.60 7.43 11.03
N PHE A 62 -8.96 6.23 10.56
CA PHE A 62 -8.27 5.58 9.45
C PHE A 62 -8.30 6.46 8.18
N GLN A 63 -9.48 6.95 7.78
CA GLN A 63 -9.64 7.84 6.63
C GLN A 63 -8.82 9.13 6.82
N LEU A 64 -8.95 9.79 7.97
CA LEU A 64 -8.22 11.00 8.29
C LEU A 64 -6.70 10.82 8.16
N PHE A 65 -6.14 9.75 8.73
CA PHE A 65 -4.70 9.50 8.66
C PHE A 65 -4.21 9.11 7.26
N ALA A 66 -5.05 8.44 6.48
CA ALA A 66 -4.74 8.15 5.07
C ALA A 66 -4.71 9.44 4.24
N ASP A 67 -5.68 10.34 4.43
CA ASP A 67 -5.79 11.61 3.71
C ASP A 67 -4.67 12.59 4.07
N LEU A 68 -4.26 12.62 5.35
CA LEU A 68 -3.14 13.44 5.82
C LEU A 68 -1.78 12.98 5.29
N LYS A 69 -1.70 11.84 4.57
CA LYS A 69 -0.45 11.25 4.06
C LYS A 69 0.66 11.17 5.13
N LEU A 70 0.28 10.86 6.37
CA LEU A 70 1.19 10.85 7.53
C LEU A 70 2.39 9.90 7.37
N PHE A 71 2.29 8.94 6.45
CA PHE A 71 3.34 7.97 6.17
C PHE A 71 3.91 8.23 4.78
N ASN A 72 5.14 8.73 4.74
CA ASN A 72 5.90 8.93 3.51
C ASN A 72 6.51 7.60 3.03
N PHE A 73 6.74 7.51 1.73
CA PHE A 73 7.61 6.48 1.18
C PHE A 73 9.04 6.89 1.55
N PRO A 74 9.84 6.05 2.23
CA PRO A 74 11.28 6.23 2.12
C PRO A 74 11.59 6.09 0.62
N ASN A 75 12.14 7.15 0.03
CA ASN A 75 12.36 7.36 -1.40
C ASN A 75 12.45 6.05 -2.21
N LEU A 76 11.47 5.84 -3.09
CA LEU A 76 11.57 4.93 -4.23
C LEU A 76 12.35 5.64 -5.33
#